data_AF-A0A4R8SGL0-F1
#
_entry.id   AF-A0A4R8SGL0-F1
#
_cell.length_a   1.000
_cell.length_b   1.000
_cell.length_c   1.000
_cell.angle_alpha   90.00
_cell.angle_beta   90.00
_cell.angle_gamma   90.00
#
_symmetry.space_group_name_H-M   'P 1'
#
loop_
_entity.id
_entity.type
_entity.pdbx_description
1 polymer ?
#
loop_
_entity_poly.entity_id
_entity_poly.type
_entity_poly.pdbx_seq_one_letter_code
_entity_poly.pdbx_strand_id
1 'polypeptide(L)'
;MGERLHVDPVDMLMSSDQLATLEREHKEIHTAANETLKSSASSWIGTSAAALQGKLGFLQKISANVEHELEHNSKAFRQIGQEFERTDEMSAERILITRQGH
;
A
#
# COMPACT_ATOMS: atom_id res chain seq x y z
N MET A 1 -8.26 -22.94 15.13
CA MET A 1 -6.91 -22.84 15.74
C MET A 1 -6.19 -21.74 14.96
N GLY A 2 -6.01 -20.57 15.57
CA GLY A 2 -5.34 -19.45 14.92
C GLY A 2 -3.87 -19.79 14.77
N GLU A 3 -3.39 -19.81 13.54
CA GLU A 3 -1.97 -19.93 13.24
C GLU A 3 -1.26 -18.76 13.93
N ARG A 4 -0.32 -19.06 14.83
CA ARG A 4 0.41 -18.04 15.58
C ARG A 4 1.34 -17.36 14.59
N LEU A 5 0.87 -16.29 13.96
CA LEU A 5 1.66 -15.45 13.08
C LEU A 5 2.89 -14.97 13.87
N HIS A 6 4.05 -15.50 13.50
CA HIS A 6 5.33 -15.05 14.03
C HIS A 6 5.70 -13.77 13.28
N VAL A 7 5.18 -12.65 13.73
CA VAL A 7 5.39 -11.34 13.11
C VAL A 7 6.62 -10.71 13.75
N ASP A 8 7.67 -10.47 12.95
CA ASP A 8 8.78 -9.61 13.37
C ASP A 8 8.39 -8.14 13.12
N PRO A 9 8.33 -7.28 14.15
CA PRO A 9 7.98 -5.88 14.00
C PRO A 9 8.89 -5.11 13.03
N VAL A 10 10.18 -5.46 12.98
CA VAL A 10 11.16 -4.83 12.10
C VAL A 10 10.89 -5.19 10.64
N ASP A 11 10.62 -6.47 10.36
CA ASP A 11 10.27 -6.93 9.01
C ASP A 11 8.97 -6.28 8.53
N MET A 12 8.02 -6.06 9.44
CA MET A 12 6.77 -5.37 9.13
C MET A 12 6.97 -3.90 8.77
N LEU A 13 7.81 -3.19 9.51
CA LEU A 13 8.12 -1.78 9.21
C LEU A 13 8.86 -1.67 7.87
N MET A 14 9.85 -2.54 7.63
CA MET A 14 10.57 -2.60 6.37
C MET A 14 9.64 -2.91 5.19
N SER A 15 8.70 -3.84 5.37
CA SER A 15 7.68 -4.15 4.35
C SER A 15 6.76 -2.95 4.08
N SER A 16 6.38 -2.20 5.12
CA SER A 16 5.60 -0.96 4.96
C SER A 16 6.35 0.10 4.15
N ASP A 17 7.64 0.32 4.41
CA ASP A 17 8.47 1.27 3.66
C ASP A 17 8.69 0.83 2.20
N GLN A 18 8.86 -0.47 1.97
CA GLN A 18 8.94 -1.05 0.62
C GLN A 18 7.63 -0.86 -0.15
N LEU A 19 6.48 -1.11 0.49
CA LEU A 19 5.17 -0.87 -0.11
C LEU A 19 4.93 0.60 -0.43
N ALA A 20 5.32 1.52 0.46
CA ALA A 20 5.22 2.95 0.21
C ALA A 20 6.11 3.40 -0.97
N THR A 21 7.29 2.79 -1.12
CA THR A 21 8.18 3.05 -2.25
C THR A 21 7.57 2.56 -3.56
N LEU A 22 7.07 1.33 -3.59
CA LEU A 22 6.39 0.75 -4.76
C LEU A 22 5.14 1.54 -5.14
N GLU A 23 4.36 2.02 -4.17
CA GLU A 23 3.21 2.90 -4.40
C GLU A 23 3.62 4.19 -5.11
N ARG A 24 4.68 4.85 -4.63
CA ARG A 24 5.20 6.09 -5.24
C ARG A 24 5.67 5.85 -6.69
N GLU A 25 6.44 4.79 -6.92
CA GLU A 25 6.93 4.45 -8.25
C GLU A 25 5.80 4.12 -9.21
N HIS A 26 4.82 3.33 -8.76
CA HIS A 26 3.62 2.99 -9.53
C HIS A 26 2.87 4.27 -9.94
N LYS A 27 2.66 5.20 -8.99
CA LYS A 27 1.98 6.48 -9.24
C LYS A 27 2.72 7.36 -10.24
N GLU A 28 4.04 7.46 -10.14
CA GLU A 28 4.87 8.23 -11.08
C GLU A 28 4.75 7.67 -12.51
N ILE A 29 4.95 6.36 -12.67
CA ILE A 29 4.91 5.70 -13.98
C ILE A 29 3.50 5.80 -14.59
N HIS A 30 2.45 5.57 -13.80
CA HIS A 30 1.07 5.63 -14.29
C HIS A 30 0.65 7.06 -14.64
N THR A 31 1.10 8.07 -13.90
CA THR A 31 0.83 9.48 -14.23
C THR A 31 1.51 9.85 -15.54
N ALA A 32 2.79 9.53 -15.71
CA ALA A 32 3.54 9.79 -16.94
C ALA A 32 2.93 9.06 -18.16
N ALA A 33 2.50 7.80 -17.98
CA ALA A 33 1.83 7.04 -19.02
C ALA A 33 0.48 7.68 -19.41
N ASN A 34 -0.32 8.12 -18.42
CA ASN A 34 -1.59 8.81 -18.66
C ASN A 34 -1.40 10.13 -19.40
N GLU A 35 -0.39 10.93 -19.04
CA GLU A 35 -0.07 12.18 -19.72
C GLU A 35 0.34 11.96 -21.17
N THR A 36 1.22 10.97 -21.41
CA THR A 36 1.65 10.56 -22.76
C THR A 36 0.46 10.11 -23.61
N LEU A 37 -0.45 9.32 -23.02
CA LEU A 37 -1.65 8.85 -23.70
C LEU A 37 -2.65 9.98 -23.97
N LYS A 38 -2.84 10.94 -23.04
CA LYS A 38 -3.68 12.13 -23.27
C LYS A 38 -3.12 13.01 -24.40
N SER A 39 -1.81 13.22 -24.40
CA SER A 39 -1.11 13.95 -25.47
C SER A 39 -1.32 13.25 -26.82
N SER A 40 -1.13 11.93 -26.88
CA SER A 40 -1.31 11.14 -28.09
C SER A 40 -2.77 11.10 -28.55
N ALA A 41 -3.73 11.04 -27.63
CA ALA A 41 -5.15 10.99 -27.92
C ALA A 41 -5.67 12.24 -28.63
N SER A 42 -5.03 13.39 -28.45
CA SER A 42 -5.36 14.63 -29.19
C SER A 42 -5.18 14.50 -30.71
N SER A 43 -4.40 13.52 -31.17
CA SER A 43 -4.15 13.23 -32.58
C SER A 43 -5.08 12.16 -33.17
N TRP A 44 -5.91 11.49 -32.36
CA TRP A 44 -6.76 10.40 -32.82
C TRP A 44 -8.13 10.89 -33.29
N ILE A 45 -8.54 10.46 -34.49
CA ILE A 45 -9.79 10.86 -35.13
C ILE A 45 -10.62 9.60 -35.42
N GLY A 46 -11.94 9.67 -35.15
CA GLY A 46 -12.89 8.61 -35.52
C GLY A 46 -13.12 7.53 -34.46
N THR A 47 -13.70 6.41 -34.86
CA THR A 47 -14.20 5.34 -33.96
C THR A 47 -13.10 4.68 -33.13
N SER A 48 -11.88 4.63 -33.65
CA SER A 48 -10.67 4.15 -32.95
C SER A 48 -10.28 5.06 -31.79
N ALA A 49 -10.51 6.37 -31.90
CA ALA A 49 -10.27 7.34 -30.82
C ALA A 49 -11.22 7.09 -29.63
N ALA A 50 -12.50 6.87 -29.90
CA ALA A 50 -13.50 6.55 -28.88
C ALA A 50 -13.20 5.22 -28.16
N ALA A 51 -12.80 4.19 -28.92
CA ALA A 51 -12.41 2.90 -28.36
C ALA A 51 -11.16 3.00 -27.47
N LEU A 52 -10.15 3.80 -27.87
CA LEU A 52 -8.98 4.03 -27.03
C LEU A 52 -9.28 4.89 -25.81
N GLN A 53 -10.16 5.89 -25.90
CA GLN A 53 -10.64 6.65 -24.73
C GLN A 53 -11.33 5.73 -23.71
N GLY A 54 -12.17 4.80 -24.16
CA GLY A 54 -12.80 3.81 -23.29
C GLY A 54 -11.77 2.91 -22.58
N LYS A 55 -10.77 2.40 -23.31
CA LYS A 55 -9.67 1.63 -22.72
C LYS A 55 -8.85 2.46 -21.74
N LEU A 56 -8.58 3.72 -22.05
CA LEU A 56 -7.89 4.67 -21.17
C LEU A 56 -8.65 4.89 -19.86
N GLY A 57 -9.94 5.15 -19.92
CA GLY A 57 -10.78 5.32 -18.72
C GLY A 57 -10.82 4.04 -17.87
N PHE A 58 -10.85 2.87 -18.51
CA PHE A 58 -10.77 1.58 -17.81
C PHE A 58 -9.41 1.40 -17.11
N LEU A 59 -8.30 1.68 -17.79
CA LEU A 59 -6.95 1.60 -17.21
C LEU A 59 -6.76 2.61 -16.06
N GLN A 60 -7.29 3.82 -16.19
CA GLN A 60 -7.31 4.83 -15.13
C GLN A 60 -8.05 4.32 -13.89
N LYS A 61 -9.19 3.65 -14.09
CA LYS A 61 -9.96 3.06 -13.00
C LYS A 61 -9.21 1.92 -12.30
N ILE A 62 -8.52 1.06 -13.06
CA ILE A 62 -7.67 0.00 -12.48
C ILE A 62 -6.54 0.62 -11.67
N SER A 63 -5.84 1.61 -12.22
CA SER A 63 -4.73 2.29 -11.52
C SER A 63 -5.19 2.88 -10.19
N ALA A 64 -6.31 3.60 -10.20
CA ALA A 64 -6.89 4.18 -8.99
C ALA A 64 -7.27 3.11 -7.94
N ASN A 65 -7.74 1.94 -8.39
CA ASN A 65 -8.03 0.82 -7.49
C ASN A 65 -6.76 0.23 -6.88
N VAL A 66 -5.70 0.02 -7.69
CA VAL A 66 -4.42 -0.50 -7.19
C VAL A 66 -3.78 0.47 -6.20
N GLU A 67 -3.81 1.78 -6.49
CA GLU A 67 -3.33 2.82 -5.57
C GLU A 67 -4.09 2.78 -4.24
N HIS A 68 -5.42 2.68 -4.27
CA HIS A 68 -6.24 2.56 -3.07
C HIS A 68 -5.85 1.33 -2.24
N GLU A 69 -5.75 0.16 -2.87
CA GLU A 69 -5.41 -1.08 -2.17
C GLU A 69 -4.00 -1.05 -1.56
N LEU A 70 -3.03 -0.44 -2.25
CA LEU A 70 -1.67 -0.24 -1.73
C LEU A 70 -1.67 0.70 -0.52
N GLU A 71 -2.35 1.84 -0.61
CA GLU A 71 -2.48 2.79 0.51
C GLU A 71 -3.17 2.12 1.71
N HIS A 72 -4.23 1.35 1.46
CA HIS A 72 -4.96 0.61 2.49
C HIS A 72 -4.07 -0.42 3.18
N ASN A 73 -3.35 -1.24 2.42
CA ASN A 73 -2.46 -2.27 2.97
C ASN A 73 -1.29 -1.65 3.73
N SER A 74 -0.69 -0.57 3.22
CA SER A 74 0.39 0.15 3.92
C SER A 74 -0.07 0.67 5.29
N LYS A 75 -1.27 1.30 5.35
CA LYS A 75 -1.86 1.74 6.62
C LYS A 75 -2.15 0.59 7.57
N ALA A 76 -2.71 -0.51 7.06
CA ALA A 76 -3.02 -1.69 7.86
C ALA A 76 -1.76 -2.30 8.46
N PHE A 77 -0.69 -2.47 7.66
CA PHE A 77 0.59 -2.94 8.18
C PHE A 77 1.14 -1.99 9.25
N ARG A 78 1.20 -0.69 8.98
CA ARG A 78 1.68 0.26 9.99
C ARG A 78 0.91 0.17 11.31
N GLN A 79 -0.41 0.04 11.25
CA GLN A 79 -1.25 -0.10 12.44
C GLN A 79 -0.95 -1.41 13.19
N ILE A 80 -0.86 -2.53 12.48
CA ILE A 80 -0.54 -3.83 13.08
C ILE A 80 0.82 -3.77 13.78
N GLY A 81 1.84 -3.18 13.16
CA GLY A 81 3.17 -3.01 13.77
C GLY A 81 3.12 -2.23 15.10
N GLN A 82 2.39 -1.12 15.13
CA GLN A 82 2.21 -0.30 16.34
C GLN A 82 1.46 -1.04 17.46
N GLU A 83 0.44 -1.84 17.12
CA GLU A 83 -0.28 -2.66 18.10
C GLU A 83 0.59 -3.77 18.68
N PHE A 84 1.45 -4.39 17.86
CA PHE A 84 2.40 -5.40 18.32
C PHE A 84 3.43 -4.81 19.29
N GLU A 85 4.07 -3.68 18.95
CA GLU A 85 5.02 -3.00 19.84
C GLU A 85 4.37 -2.65 21.18
N ARG A 86 3.17 -2.04 21.17
CA ARG A 86 2.46 -1.70 22.40
C ARG A 86 2.16 -2.93 23.26
N THR A 87 1.75 -4.03 22.64
CA THR A 87 1.44 -5.28 23.35
C THR A 87 2.68 -5.90 23.97
N ASP A 88 3.81 -5.83 23.27
CA ASP A 88 5.09 -6.31 23.78
C ASP A 88 5.60 -5.45 24.95
N GLU A 89 5.53 -4.11 24.83
CA GLU A 89 5.85 -3.18 25.92
C GLU A 89 5.02 -3.46 27.18
N MET A 90 3.70 -3.56 27.04
CA MET A 90 2.81 -3.89 28.18
C MET A 90 3.13 -5.26 28.79
N SER A 91 3.55 -6.23 27.98
CA SER A 91 3.91 -7.56 28.46
C SER A 91 5.24 -7.53 29.22
N ALA A 92 6.23 -6.80 28.72
CA ALA A 92 7.51 -6.58 29.38
C ALA A 92 7.36 -5.85 30.73
N GLU A 93 6.54 -4.80 30.78
CA GLU A 93 6.20 -4.08 32.01
C GLU A 93 5.57 -5.01 33.05
N ARG A 94 4.60 -5.85 32.65
CA ARG A 94 3.96 -6.82 33.56
C ARG A 94 4.96 -7.82 34.13
N ILE A 95 5.91 -8.31 33.33
CA ILE A 95 6.97 -9.23 33.80
C ILE A 95 7.88 -8.51 34.81
N LEU A 96 8.28 -7.27 34.54
CA LEU A 96 9.10 -6.46 35.43
C LEU A 96 8.40 -6.21 36.78
N ILE A 97 7.12 -5.82 36.76
CA ILE A 97 6.33 -5.62 37.98
C ILE A 97 6.21 -6.92 38.78
N THR A 98 5.92 -8.04 38.10
CA THR A 98 5.80 -9.35 38.76
C THR A 98 7.12 -9.80 39.39
N ARG A 99 8.27 -9.43 38.79
CA ARG A 99 9.61 -9.71 39.33
C ARG A 99 9.97 -8.83 40.53
N GLN A 100 9.47 -7.61 40.63
CA GLN A 100 9.75 -6.71 41.77
C GLN A 100 8.86 -6.96 42.99
N GLY A 101 7.75 -7.70 42.83
CA GLY A 101 6.85 -8.09 43.90
C GLY A 101 7.24 -9.36 44.67
N HIS A 102 8.42 -9.93 44.40
CA HIS A 102 8.97 -11.13 45.04
C HIS A 102 10.26 -10.82 45.82
#